data_AF-A0A6B9F702-F1
#
_entry.id   AF-A0A6B9F702-F1
#
_cell.length_a   1.000
_cell.length_b   1.000
_cell.length_c   1.000
_cell.angle_alpha   90.00
_cell.angle_beta   90.00
_cell.angle_gamma   90.00
#
_symmetry.space_group_name_H-M   'P 1'
#
loop_
_entity.id
_entity.type
_entity.pdbx_description
1 polymer ?
#
loop_
_entity_poly.entity_id
_entity_poly.type
_entity_poly.pdbx_seq_one_letter_code
_entity_poly.pdbx_strand_id
1 'polypeptide(L)'
;MSESTDEEDLPDGLYWLVDIPLFIDEERIGQFHDIVVQPLTSSIYQEQKVESEETESSQTVKKGGAKGEGKAKGKVAPPGLLEMLASADVSLKTTLKGQYEKQSSESYRTAYEFTATAPRQLAEISIHYDKFRQDRIHINQLPNDQTWRAKEEIDKTPRELVYLELPNEKEANQNEELVETKLVPVAAEFEDGAVEPLYEELIEHIHSEILDRASSGDDQDIESIMSYPERTEFEDPQELQEQRHEYWNQFQEFFEPKKAMEVVESAAKEHGRIDWIAFRLPLQQSGETLHLHLEPKKQYPNGTFAYNFIKRGQKHGLRLVGTLKSEPDMNVLAVYER
;
A
#
# COMPACT_ATOMS: atom_id res chain seq x y z
N MET A 1 -33.22 10.53 -28.35
CA MET A 1 -32.85 9.49 -27.39
C MET A 1 -31.34 9.41 -27.44
N SER A 2 -30.68 10.15 -26.56
CA SER A 2 -29.24 10.05 -26.32
C SER A 2 -29.07 8.92 -25.31
N GLU A 3 -28.58 7.78 -25.78
CA GLU A 3 -28.03 6.77 -24.88
C GLU A 3 -26.81 7.41 -24.22
N SER A 4 -26.91 7.68 -22.90
CA SER A 4 -25.74 7.87 -22.08
C SER A 4 -25.01 6.54 -22.09
N THR A 5 -23.82 6.51 -22.70
CA THR A 5 -22.83 5.52 -22.33
C THR A 5 -22.47 5.83 -20.89
N ASP A 6 -23.04 5.07 -19.96
CA ASP A 6 -22.59 5.03 -18.58
C ASP A 6 -21.17 4.42 -18.63
N GLU A 7 -20.16 5.28 -18.83
CA GLU A 7 -18.78 4.95 -18.49
C GLU A 7 -18.80 4.67 -16.99
N GLU A 8 -18.64 3.41 -16.58
CA GLU A 8 -18.52 3.07 -15.16
C GLU A 8 -17.20 3.66 -14.65
N ASP A 9 -17.30 4.88 -14.13
CA ASP A 9 -16.22 5.57 -13.45
C ASP A 9 -15.69 4.71 -12.30
N LEU A 10 -14.37 4.77 -12.06
CA LEU A 10 -13.78 4.20 -10.84
C LEU A 10 -14.55 4.72 -9.62
N PRO A 11 -14.83 3.87 -8.61
CA PRO A 11 -15.38 4.37 -7.36
C PRO A 11 -14.55 5.55 -6.85
N ASP A 12 -15.20 6.60 -6.35
CA ASP A 12 -14.53 7.84 -5.95
C ASP A 12 -13.33 7.62 -5.01
N GLY A 13 -13.39 6.56 -4.18
CA GLY A 13 -12.31 6.18 -3.28
C GLY A 13 -11.08 5.53 -3.93
N LEU A 14 -11.15 5.13 -5.19
CA LEU A 14 -10.07 4.42 -5.91
C LEU A 14 -9.36 5.29 -6.97
N TYR A 15 -9.73 6.57 -7.13
CA TYR A 15 -9.08 7.45 -8.11
C TYR A 15 -7.57 7.60 -7.91
N TRP A 16 -7.06 7.41 -6.69
CA TRP A 16 -5.62 7.42 -6.41
C TRP A 16 -4.83 6.38 -7.21
N LEU A 17 -5.46 5.33 -7.75
CA LEU A 17 -4.81 4.35 -8.61
C LEU A 17 -4.14 4.98 -9.85
N VAL A 18 -4.49 6.23 -10.19
CA VAL A 18 -3.86 7.00 -11.27
C VAL A 18 -2.56 7.71 -10.84
N ASP A 19 -2.26 7.75 -9.54
CA ASP A 19 -1.07 8.39 -8.98
C ASP A 19 0.15 7.47 -8.96
N ILE A 20 1.33 8.08 -8.89
CA ILE A 20 2.60 7.35 -8.82
C ILE A 20 2.92 7.02 -7.35
N PRO A 21 3.14 5.75 -6.98
CA PRO A 21 3.51 5.40 -5.61
C PRO A 21 4.87 5.97 -5.23
N LEU A 22 5.01 6.41 -3.98
CA LEU A 22 6.32 6.68 -3.36
C LEU A 22 7.08 5.38 -3.10
N PHE A 23 6.34 4.33 -2.76
CA PHE A 23 6.84 3.00 -2.42
C PHE A 23 5.81 1.92 -2.84
N ILE A 24 6.29 0.78 -3.33
CA ILE A 24 5.47 -0.38 -3.65
C ILE A 24 6.24 -1.69 -3.35
N ASP A 25 5.61 -2.58 -2.60
CA ASP A 25 6.14 -3.92 -2.28
C ASP A 25 5.71 -4.90 -3.38
N GLU A 26 6.49 -4.93 -4.47
CA GLU A 26 6.15 -5.70 -5.67
C GLU A 26 6.01 -7.21 -5.39
N GLU A 27 6.89 -7.76 -4.54
CA GLU A 27 6.89 -9.18 -4.22
C GLU A 27 5.64 -9.58 -3.45
N ARG A 28 5.32 -8.84 -2.39
CA ARG A 28 4.14 -9.14 -1.57
C ARG A 28 2.84 -8.90 -2.31
N ILE A 29 2.77 -7.84 -3.13
CA ILE A 29 1.61 -7.62 -4.00
C ILE A 29 1.44 -8.78 -4.97
N GLY A 30 2.53 -9.26 -5.60
CA GLY A 30 2.48 -10.43 -6.48
C GLY A 30 1.95 -11.68 -5.77
N GLN A 31 2.50 -12.01 -4.59
CA GLN A 31 2.05 -13.14 -3.79
C GLN A 31 0.57 -13.00 -3.37
N PHE A 32 0.14 -11.79 -2.98
CA PHE A 32 -1.23 -11.55 -2.57
C PHE A 32 -2.20 -11.59 -3.74
N HIS A 33 -1.81 -11.05 -4.90
CA HIS A 33 -2.54 -11.16 -6.15
C HIS A 33 -2.76 -12.62 -6.54
N ASP A 34 -1.72 -13.45 -6.44
CA ASP A 34 -1.79 -14.88 -6.78
C ASP A 34 -2.81 -15.63 -5.90
N ILE A 35 -2.93 -15.26 -4.63
CA ILE A 35 -3.87 -15.84 -3.67
C ILE A 35 -5.32 -15.38 -3.94
N VAL A 36 -5.51 -14.09 -4.23
CA VAL A 36 -6.83 -13.45 -4.31
C VAL A 36 -7.45 -13.58 -5.70
N VAL A 37 -6.67 -13.29 -6.73
CA VAL A 37 -7.15 -13.13 -8.11
C VAL A 37 -6.82 -14.34 -8.97
N GLN A 38 -5.64 -14.96 -8.79
CA GLN A 38 -5.10 -15.96 -9.70
C GLN A 38 -5.62 -17.41 -9.58
N PRO A 39 -6.54 -17.83 -8.68
CA PRO A 39 -7.14 -19.16 -8.77
C PRO A 39 -7.90 -19.46 -10.09
N LEU A 40 -8.02 -18.49 -11.02
CA LEU A 40 -8.79 -18.61 -12.27
C LEU A 40 -7.96 -18.69 -13.57
N THR A 41 -6.63 -18.53 -13.55
CA THR A 41 -5.85 -18.26 -14.79
C THR A 41 -4.63 -19.14 -15.05
N SER A 42 -4.29 -20.12 -14.22
CA SER A 42 -3.10 -20.97 -14.41
C SER A 42 -3.19 -21.99 -15.57
N SER A 43 -4.21 -21.94 -16.42
CA SER A 43 -4.28 -22.76 -17.64
C SER A 43 -4.96 -22.05 -18.80
N ILE A 44 -4.29 -21.07 -19.42
CA ILE A 44 -4.68 -20.56 -20.75
C ILE A 44 -3.48 -20.60 -21.69
N TYR A 45 -2.99 -21.81 -21.97
CA TYR A 45 -2.53 -22.13 -23.32
C TYR A 45 -3.75 -22.67 -24.08
N GLN A 46 -4.63 -21.78 -24.57
CA GLN A 46 -5.62 -22.22 -25.54
C GLN A 46 -4.99 -22.21 -26.94
N GLU A 47 -4.58 -23.38 -27.42
CA GLU A 47 -4.39 -23.60 -28.84
C GLU A 47 -5.76 -23.52 -29.53
N GLN A 48 -6.15 -22.34 -30.01
CA GLN A 48 -7.29 -22.23 -30.92
C GLN A 48 -6.88 -22.70 -32.32
N LYS A 49 -7.23 -23.93 -32.66
CA LYS A 49 -7.22 -24.42 -34.05
C LYS A 49 -8.41 -23.77 -34.77
N VAL A 50 -8.17 -22.66 -35.45
CA VAL A 50 -9.23 -21.97 -36.21
C VAL A 50 -9.42 -22.69 -37.54
N GLU A 51 -10.41 -23.59 -37.61
CA GLU A 51 -11.01 -23.96 -38.90
C GLU A 51 -11.74 -22.73 -39.45
N SER A 52 -11.27 -22.25 -40.60
CA SER A 52 -11.86 -21.10 -41.27
C SER A 52 -13.14 -21.50 -42.01
N GLU A 53 -14.30 -21.26 -41.40
CA GLU A 53 -15.51 -21.04 -42.18
C GLU A 53 -15.57 -19.56 -42.56
N GLU A 54 -15.54 -19.29 -43.87
CA GLU A 54 -15.66 -17.96 -44.44
C GLU A 54 -17.10 -17.45 -44.30
N THR A 55 -17.38 -16.68 -43.26
CA THR A 55 -18.60 -15.87 -43.21
C THR A 55 -18.23 -14.41 -43.51
N GLU A 56 -18.49 -13.99 -44.75
CA GLU A 56 -18.39 -12.60 -45.16
C GLU A 56 -19.47 -11.76 -44.46
N SER A 57 -19.10 -11.01 -43.42
CA SER A 57 -19.91 -9.89 -42.93
C SER A 57 -19.18 -8.57 -43.20
N SER A 58 -19.72 -7.80 -44.14
CA SER A 58 -19.23 -6.45 -44.46
C SER A 58 -19.87 -5.48 -43.46
N GLN A 59 -19.08 -4.89 -42.57
CA GLN A 59 -19.50 -3.68 -41.85
C GLN A 59 -18.74 -2.47 -42.41
N THR A 60 -19.52 -1.53 -42.95
CA THR A 60 -19.06 -0.28 -43.53
C THR A 60 -18.74 0.71 -42.42
N VAL A 61 -17.46 0.93 -42.12
CA VAL A 61 -17.01 2.00 -41.21
C VAL A 61 -17.16 3.34 -41.93
N LYS A 62 -18.17 4.14 -41.56
CA LYS A 62 -18.25 5.55 -41.97
C LYS A 62 -17.25 6.37 -41.15
N LYS A 63 -16.02 6.49 -41.63
CA LYS A 63 -15.09 7.55 -41.22
C LYS A 63 -15.40 8.80 -42.03
N GLY A 64 -15.63 9.92 -41.36
CA GLY A 64 -15.70 11.23 -42.01
C GLY A 64 -14.44 11.47 -42.84
N GLY A 65 -14.64 11.83 -44.10
CA GLY A 65 -13.65 12.58 -44.90
C GLY A 65 -12.39 11.84 -45.36
N ALA A 66 -12.49 10.63 -45.92
CA ALA A 66 -11.62 10.15 -47.02
C ALA A 66 -12.06 8.75 -47.46
N LYS A 67 -12.43 8.59 -48.74
CA LYS A 67 -12.72 7.29 -49.34
C LYS A 67 -11.41 6.51 -49.53
N GLY A 68 -11.20 5.50 -48.68
CA GLY A 68 -10.24 4.43 -48.91
C GLY A 68 -10.92 3.09 -48.68
N GLU A 69 -11.08 2.29 -49.73
CA GLU A 69 -11.55 0.91 -49.63
C GLU A 69 -10.41 0.04 -49.09
N GLY A 70 -10.38 -0.14 -47.76
CA GLY A 70 -9.49 -1.08 -47.10
C GLY A 70 -10.29 -2.27 -46.58
N LYS A 71 -10.09 -3.46 -47.15
CA LYS A 71 -10.58 -4.72 -46.57
C LYS A 71 -9.78 -5.02 -45.30
N ALA A 72 -10.26 -4.59 -44.14
CA ALA A 72 -9.72 -4.99 -42.85
C ALA A 72 -10.39 -6.30 -42.40
N LYS A 73 -9.72 -7.44 -42.60
CA LYS A 73 -10.07 -8.72 -41.95
C LYS A 73 -9.62 -8.64 -40.48
N GLY A 74 -10.47 -8.09 -39.60
CA GLY A 74 -10.28 -8.12 -38.16
C GLY A 74 -11.02 -9.32 -37.55
N LYS A 75 -10.30 -10.31 -37.02
CA LYS A 75 -10.89 -11.37 -36.20
C LYS A 75 -11.09 -10.85 -34.78
N VAL A 76 -12.34 -10.96 -34.32
CA VAL A 76 -12.82 -10.62 -32.99
C VAL A 76 -12.24 -11.60 -31.98
N ALA A 77 -11.71 -11.10 -30.86
CA ALA A 77 -11.26 -11.94 -29.75
C ALA A 77 -12.45 -12.73 -29.14
N PRO A 78 -12.22 -13.88 -28.49
CA PRO A 78 -13.30 -14.67 -27.90
C PRO A 78 -14.01 -13.85 -26.80
N PRO A 79 -15.37 -13.79 -26.79
CA PRO A 79 -16.12 -12.93 -25.89
C PRO A 79 -15.78 -13.11 -24.40
N GLY A 80 -15.55 -14.35 -23.95
CA GLY A 80 -15.46 -14.65 -22.51
C GLY A 80 -14.20 -14.15 -21.79
N LEU A 81 -13.09 -13.91 -22.48
CA LEU A 81 -11.85 -13.47 -21.83
C LEU A 81 -11.74 -11.94 -21.76
N LEU A 82 -12.34 -11.26 -22.75
CA LEU A 82 -12.56 -9.81 -22.69
C LEU A 82 -13.69 -9.47 -21.73
N GLU A 83 -14.78 -10.23 -21.65
CA GLU A 83 -15.85 -9.96 -20.68
C GLU A 83 -15.36 -10.07 -19.22
N MET A 84 -14.43 -10.98 -18.91
CA MET A 84 -13.87 -11.07 -17.55
C MET A 84 -12.95 -9.90 -17.19
N LEU A 85 -12.25 -9.31 -18.18
CA LEU A 85 -11.40 -8.13 -18.00
C LEU A 85 -12.14 -6.80 -18.23
N ALA A 86 -13.24 -6.81 -18.98
CA ALA A 86 -14.12 -5.67 -19.25
C ALA A 86 -15.23 -5.53 -18.21
N SER A 87 -15.54 -6.60 -17.45
CA SER A 87 -16.38 -6.49 -16.26
C SER A 87 -15.70 -5.72 -15.12
N ALA A 88 -14.44 -5.31 -15.31
CA ALA A 88 -13.76 -4.26 -14.58
C ALA A 88 -13.25 -3.23 -15.59
N ASP A 89 -14.14 -2.36 -16.07
CA ASP A 89 -13.82 -1.26 -16.99
C ASP A 89 -13.03 -0.14 -16.27
N VAL A 90 -11.90 -0.50 -15.68
CA VAL A 90 -10.83 0.44 -15.39
C VAL A 90 -10.11 0.66 -16.70
N SER A 91 -10.04 1.91 -17.14
CA SER A 91 -9.35 2.41 -18.34
C SER A 91 -7.82 2.25 -18.24
N LEU A 92 -7.36 1.07 -17.84
CA LEU A 92 -5.98 0.65 -17.73
C LEU A 92 -5.54 0.27 -19.14
N LYS A 93 -5.08 1.26 -19.92
CA LYS A 93 -4.54 1.07 -21.27
C LYS A 93 -3.56 -0.10 -21.30
N THR A 94 -4.05 -1.26 -21.71
CA THR A 94 -3.29 -2.48 -21.87
C THR A 94 -2.20 -2.21 -22.89
N THR A 95 -0.95 -2.11 -22.44
CA THR A 95 0.18 -1.98 -23.36
C THR A 95 0.47 -3.37 -23.93
N LEU A 96 -0.39 -3.81 -24.84
CA LEU A 96 -0.27 -5.06 -25.57
C LEU A 96 0.98 -5.01 -26.47
N LYS A 97 2.08 -5.62 -26.03
CA LYS A 97 3.24 -5.89 -26.91
C LYS A 97 3.08 -7.29 -27.49
N GLY A 98 2.62 -7.37 -28.73
CA GLY A 98 2.61 -8.64 -29.47
C GLY A 98 3.93 -8.82 -30.24
N GLN A 99 4.65 -9.92 -29.98
CA GLN A 99 5.68 -10.41 -30.90
C GLN A 99 5.04 -11.40 -31.88
N TYR A 100 5.24 -11.15 -33.17
CA TYR A 100 4.75 -12.00 -34.26
C TYR A 100 5.87 -12.93 -34.70
N GLU A 101 5.79 -14.21 -34.34
CA GLU A 101 6.71 -15.22 -34.89
C GLU A 101 5.99 -16.07 -35.94
N LYS A 102 6.50 -16.00 -37.17
CA LYS A 102 5.87 -16.67 -38.32
C LYS A 102 6.49 -18.05 -38.51
N GLN A 103 5.84 -19.09 -37.96
CA GLN A 103 6.15 -20.48 -38.28
C GLN A 103 5.23 -20.99 -39.40
N SER A 104 5.78 -21.79 -40.32
CA SER A 104 5.13 -22.16 -41.59
C SER A 104 3.84 -22.96 -41.43
N SER A 105 2.90 -22.69 -42.34
CA SER A 105 1.62 -23.39 -42.62
C SER A 105 0.69 -23.65 -41.43
N GLU A 106 -0.31 -22.75 -41.31
CA GLU A 106 -1.63 -22.97 -40.69
C GLU A 106 -1.76 -23.04 -39.16
N SER A 107 -0.88 -22.38 -38.41
CA SER A 107 -1.21 -21.99 -37.04
C SER A 107 -0.63 -20.63 -36.70
N TYR A 108 -1.49 -19.67 -36.34
CA TYR A 108 -1.07 -18.42 -35.74
C TYR A 108 -1.03 -18.62 -34.22
N ARG A 109 0.15 -18.47 -33.60
CA ARG A 109 0.26 -18.37 -32.15
C ARG A 109 0.33 -16.89 -31.79
N THR A 110 -0.73 -16.37 -31.19
CA THR A 110 -0.71 -15.05 -30.56
C THR A 110 -0.31 -15.26 -29.12
N ALA A 111 0.93 -14.91 -28.77
CA ALA A 111 1.36 -14.83 -27.38
C ALA A 111 0.95 -13.44 -26.85
N TYR A 112 0.10 -13.41 -25.82
CA TYR A 112 -0.21 -12.21 -25.07
C TYR A 112 0.69 -12.17 -23.84
N GLU A 113 1.60 -11.20 -23.77
CA GLU A 113 2.27 -10.89 -22.51
C GLU A 113 1.38 -9.89 -21.74
N PHE A 114 0.77 -10.37 -20.66
CA PHE A 114 0.18 -9.48 -19.66
C PHE A 114 1.34 -8.82 -18.91
N THR A 115 1.42 -7.49 -18.95
CA THR A 115 2.36 -6.77 -18.09
C THR A 115 1.81 -6.78 -16.66
N ALA A 116 2.21 -7.79 -15.89
CA ALA A 116 1.92 -7.92 -14.47
C ALA A 116 2.84 -6.98 -13.67
N THR A 117 2.54 -5.69 -13.68
CA THR A 117 3.22 -4.73 -12.80
C THR A 117 2.54 -4.71 -11.44
N ALA A 118 3.29 -4.46 -10.37
CA ALA A 118 2.73 -4.38 -9.03
C ALA A 118 1.61 -3.34 -8.88
N PRO A 119 1.69 -2.11 -9.46
CA PRO A 119 0.57 -1.18 -9.40
C PRO A 119 -0.71 -1.73 -10.05
N ARG A 120 -0.57 -2.47 -11.15
CA ARG A 120 -1.71 -3.09 -11.83
C ARG A 120 -2.29 -4.24 -11.01
N GLN A 121 -1.43 -5.09 -10.45
CA GLN A 121 -1.87 -6.18 -9.57
C GLN A 121 -2.60 -5.63 -8.34
N LEU A 122 -2.10 -4.54 -7.74
CA LEU A 122 -2.76 -3.88 -6.63
C LEU A 122 -4.14 -3.34 -7.04
N ALA A 123 -4.25 -2.70 -8.20
CA ALA A 123 -5.54 -2.26 -8.75
C ALA A 123 -6.51 -3.44 -8.91
N GLU A 124 -6.05 -4.55 -9.48
CA GLU A 124 -6.87 -5.76 -9.67
C GLU A 124 -7.34 -6.37 -8.34
N ILE A 125 -6.47 -6.42 -7.31
CA ILE A 125 -6.84 -6.83 -5.95
C ILE A 125 -7.90 -5.88 -5.38
N SER A 126 -7.70 -4.57 -5.54
CA SER A 126 -8.60 -3.52 -5.03
C SER A 126 -10.01 -3.69 -5.59
N ILE A 127 -10.13 -3.84 -6.91
CA ILE A 127 -11.39 -4.04 -7.61
C ILE A 127 -12.02 -5.38 -7.23
N HIS A 128 -11.22 -6.44 -7.10
CA HIS A 128 -11.73 -7.74 -6.66
C HIS A 128 -12.36 -7.65 -5.28
N TYR A 129 -11.70 -6.99 -4.34
CA TYR A 129 -12.24 -6.77 -3.00
C TYR A 129 -13.50 -5.90 -3.03
N ASP A 130 -13.49 -4.79 -3.75
CA ASP A 130 -14.66 -3.92 -3.90
C ASP A 130 -15.88 -4.62 -4.52
N LYS A 131 -15.67 -5.56 -5.44
CA LYS A 131 -16.77 -6.28 -6.11
C LYS A 131 -17.26 -7.50 -5.35
N PHE A 132 -16.35 -8.25 -4.74
CA PHE A 132 -16.68 -9.57 -4.20
C PHE A 132 -16.56 -9.65 -2.68
N ARG A 133 -15.82 -8.74 -2.04
CA ARG A 133 -15.48 -8.73 -0.61
C ARG A 133 -15.64 -7.35 0.02
N GLN A 134 -16.77 -6.68 -0.24
CA GLN A 134 -17.08 -5.34 0.28
C GLN A 134 -17.00 -5.26 1.81
N ASP A 135 -17.24 -6.38 2.48
CA ASP A 135 -17.13 -6.54 3.92
C ASP A 135 -15.67 -6.48 4.43
N ARG A 136 -14.68 -6.67 3.56
CA ARG A 136 -13.25 -6.79 3.92
C ARG A 136 -12.37 -5.75 3.24
N ILE A 137 -12.95 -4.67 2.71
CA ILE A 137 -12.22 -3.54 2.14
C ILE A 137 -12.66 -2.24 2.79
N HIS A 138 -11.69 -1.47 3.29
CA HIS A 138 -11.95 -0.21 3.97
C HIS A 138 -11.18 0.90 3.26
N ILE A 139 -11.91 1.73 2.51
CA ILE A 139 -11.34 2.80 1.69
C ILE A 139 -11.45 4.13 2.42
N ASN A 140 -10.45 5.00 2.27
CA ASN A 140 -10.40 6.34 2.86
C ASN A 140 -10.57 6.35 4.39
N GLN A 141 -9.96 5.40 5.08
CA GLN A 141 -10.05 5.30 6.54
C GLN A 141 -9.15 6.33 7.19
N LEU A 142 -9.66 6.98 8.24
CA LEU A 142 -8.83 7.83 9.08
C LEU A 142 -8.22 7.01 10.23
N PRO A 143 -7.04 7.38 10.74
CA PRO A 143 -6.38 6.66 11.84
C PRO A 143 -7.24 6.53 13.10
N ASN A 144 -8.06 7.53 13.39
CA ASN A 144 -8.94 7.57 14.55
C ASN A 144 -10.23 6.75 14.39
N ASP A 145 -10.55 6.27 13.19
CA ASP A 145 -11.71 5.43 12.95
C ASP A 145 -11.46 4.02 13.52
N GLN A 146 -12.36 3.56 14.40
CA GLN A 146 -12.22 2.25 15.05
C GLN A 146 -12.84 1.11 14.24
N THR A 147 -13.62 1.41 13.21
CA THR A 147 -14.44 0.42 12.50
C THR A 147 -13.61 -0.61 11.75
N TRP A 148 -12.46 -0.22 11.21
CA TRP A 148 -11.56 -1.09 10.44
C TRP A 148 -10.57 -1.87 11.33
N ARG A 149 -10.54 -1.63 12.64
CA ARG A 149 -9.56 -2.23 13.56
C ARG A 149 -10.19 -3.08 14.68
N ALA A 150 -11.44 -3.50 14.49
CA ALA A 150 -12.10 -4.41 15.42
C ALA A 150 -11.37 -5.76 15.43
N LYS A 151 -10.94 -6.21 16.62
CA LYS A 151 -10.14 -7.43 16.77
C LYS A 151 -10.83 -8.66 16.17
N GLU A 152 -12.14 -8.77 16.34
CA GLU A 152 -12.94 -9.89 15.84
C GLU A 152 -12.99 -9.94 14.30
N GLU A 153 -12.80 -8.81 13.63
CA GLU A 153 -12.82 -8.69 12.16
C GLU A 153 -11.43 -8.93 11.57
N ILE A 154 -10.39 -8.37 12.20
CA ILE A 154 -8.98 -8.53 11.82
C ILE A 154 -8.58 -10.00 11.67
N ASP A 155 -9.04 -10.87 12.58
CA ASP A 155 -8.65 -12.29 12.60
C ASP A 155 -9.34 -13.13 11.51
N LYS A 156 -10.29 -12.57 10.74
CA LYS A 156 -11.03 -13.32 9.70
C LYS A 156 -10.26 -13.42 8.38
N THR A 157 -10.60 -14.43 7.58
CA THR A 157 -9.98 -14.70 6.26
C THR A 157 -10.95 -14.39 5.10
N PRO A 158 -10.45 -13.85 3.97
CA PRO A 158 -9.11 -13.34 3.70
C PRO A 158 -8.84 -12.08 4.51
N ARG A 159 -7.59 -11.66 4.62
CA ARG A 159 -7.25 -10.46 5.41
C ARG A 159 -7.95 -9.21 4.85
N GLU A 160 -8.22 -8.26 5.73
CA GLU A 160 -8.77 -6.96 5.33
C GLU A 160 -7.78 -6.16 4.52
N LEU A 161 -8.27 -5.53 3.46
CA LEU A 161 -7.53 -4.56 2.67
C LEU A 161 -7.93 -3.16 3.13
N VAL A 162 -6.96 -2.42 3.67
CA VAL A 162 -7.20 -1.08 4.24
C VAL A 162 -6.43 -0.03 3.47
N TYR A 163 -7.09 1.10 3.26
CA TYR A 163 -6.56 2.31 2.65
C TYR A 163 -6.63 3.38 3.72
N LEU A 164 -5.50 3.59 4.38
CA LEU A 164 -5.39 4.45 5.54
C LEU A 164 -4.87 5.83 5.11
N GLU A 165 -5.69 6.86 5.31
CA GLU A 165 -5.40 8.26 5.02
C GLU A 165 -4.72 8.91 6.22
N LEU A 166 -3.40 9.00 6.16
CA LEU A 166 -2.61 9.65 7.18
C LEU A 166 -2.63 11.17 6.97
N PRO A 167 -3.06 11.95 7.98
CA PRO A 167 -3.19 13.39 7.85
C PRO A 167 -1.84 14.08 7.99
N ASN A 168 -1.65 15.18 7.28
CA ASN A 168 -0.45 16.01 7.45
C ASN A 168 -0.55 16.95 8.66
N GLU A 169 0.58 17.56 9.02
CA GLU A 169 0.68 18.56 10.08
C GLU A 169 -0.41 19.65 9.99
N LYS A 170 -0.69 20.16 8.78
CA LYS A 170 -1.68 21.22 8.59
C LYS A 170 -3.11 20.72 8.83
N GLU A 171 -3.45 19.53 8.36
CA GLU A 171 -4.76 18.90 8.56
C GLU A 171 -5.00 18.62 10.05
N ALA A 172 -4.01 18.05 10.75
CA ALA A 172 -4.08 17.79 12.19
C ALA A 172 -4.24 19.09 13.00
N ASN A 173 -3.53 20.15 12.64
CA ASN A 173 -3.68 21.46 13.29
C ASN A 173 -5.06 22.12 13.06
N GLN A 174 -5.80 21.68 12.04
CA GLN A 174 -7.12 22.23 11.70
C GLN A 174 -8.28 21.39 12.25
N ASN A 175 -8.02 20.16 12.69
CA ASN A 175 -9.02 19.24 13.21
C ASN A 175 -8.46 18.48 14.42
N GLU A 176 -8.96 18.81 15.62
CA GLU A 176 -8.54 18.20 16.89
C GLU A 176 -8.76 16.68 16.96
N GLU A 177 -9.64 16.12 16.12
CA GLU A 177 -9.86 14.67 16.04
C GLU A 177 -8.76 13.94 15.27
N LEU A 178 -7.96 14.65 14.46
CA LEU A 178 -6.89 14.09 13.66
C LEU A 178 -5.55 14.17 14.41
N VAL A 179 -4.77 13.09 14.32
CA VAL A 179 -3.40 13.05 14.84
C VAL A 179 -2.43 13.18 13.70
N GLU A 180 -1.50 14.14 13.81
CA GLU A 180 -0.41 14.33 12.86
C GLU A 180 0.33 13.01 12.59
N THR A 181 0.66 12.75 11.32
CA THR A 181 1.44 11.57 10.93
C THR A 181 2.83 11.57 11.57
N LYS A 182 3.05 10.69 12.54
CA LYS A 182 4.33 10.46 13.22
C LYS A 182 4.77 9.01 13.02
N LEU A 183 5.73 8.79 12.13
CA LEU A 183 6.24 7.46 11.81
C LEU A 183 7.48 7.16 12.63
N VAL A 184 7.30 6.39 13.70
CA VAL A 184 8.37 6.09 14.66
C VAL A 184 9.06 4.79 14.24
N PRO A 185 10.32 4.81 13.75
CA PRO A 185 11.03 3.60 13.39
C PRO A 185 11.31 2.76 14.64
N VAL A 186 11.01 1.46 14.57
CA VAL A 186 11.17 0.55 15.71
C VAL A 186 12.40 -0.33 15.54
N ALA A 187 12.45 -1.07 14.43
CA ALA A 187 13.52 -1.98 14.11
C ALA A 187 13.63 -2.16 12.59
N ALA A 188 14.81 -2.50 12.10
CA ALA A 188 15.01 -2.83 10.69
C ALA A 188 16.00 -3.99 10.53
N GLU A 189 15.78 -4.82 9.52
CA GLU A 189 16.78 -5.76 9.01
C GLU A 189 17.44 -5.18 7.76
N PHE A 190 18.75 -5.37 7.64
CA PHE A 190 19.56 -4.83 6.56
C PHE A 190 20.14 -5.90 5.64
N GLU A 191 20.82 -5.46 4.59
CA GLU A 191 21.36 -6.32 3.53
C GLU A 191 22.37 -7.36 4.03
N ASP A 192 23.10 -7.04 5.11
CA ASP A 192 24.04 -7.93 5.79
C ASP A 192 23.37 -8.93 6.76
N GLY A 193 22.05 -8.83 6.95
CA GLY A 193 21.26 -9.63 7.88
C GLY A 193 21.30 -9.15 9.33
N ALA A 194 21.90 -7.99 9.61
CA ALA A 194 21.84 -7.36 10.93
C ALA A 194 20.42 -6.85 11.19
N VAL A 195 19.96 -6.98 12.43
CA VAL A 195 18.69 -6.45 12.91
C VAL A 195 18.99 -5.40 13.97
N GLU A 196 18.71 -4.13 13.64
CA GLU A 196 18.99 -3.00 14.53
C GLU A 196 17.71 -2.49 15.19
N PRO A 197 17.70 -2.34 16.53
CA PRO A 197 16.59 -1.73 17.26
C PRO A 197 16.67 -0.20 17.16
N LEU A 198 16.25 0.35 16.02
CA LEU A 198 16.23 1.80 15.74
C LEU A 198 15.54 2.64 16.81
N TYR A 199 14.57 2.05 17.52
CA TYR A 199 13.85 2.71 18.58
C TYR A 199 14.75 3.19 19.73
N GLU A 200 15.77 2.41 20.08
CA GLU A 200 16.64 2.68 21.22
C GLU A 200 17.45 3.96 20.99
N GLU A 201 18.07 4.09 19.81
CA GLU A 201 18.82 5.28 19.42
C GLU A 201 17.92 6.53 19.35
N LEU A 202 16.68 6.37 18.87
CA LEU A 202 15.71 7.47 18.83
C LEU A 202 15.32 7.94 20.24
N ILE A 203 15.07 7.01 21.17
CA ILE A 203 14.79 7.35 22.57
C ILE A 203 15.99 8.05 23.20
N GLU A 204 17.22 7.58 22.98
CA GLU A 204 18.41 8.23 23.53
C GLU A 204 18.53 9.70 23.09
N HIS A 205 18.23 9.98 21.82
CA HIS A 205 18.14 11.35 21.33
C HIS A 205 17.07 12.16 22.06
N ILE A 206 15.87 11.61 22.19
CA ILE A 206 14.76 12.28 22.90
C ILE A 206 15.12 12.53 24.37
N HIS A 207 15.68 11.54 25.06
CA HIS A 207 16.16 11.65 26.44
C HIS A 207 17.19 12.76 26.59
N SER A 208 18.16 12.85 25.67
CA SER A 208 19.19 13.89 25.73
C SER A 208 18.59 15.30 25.63
N GLU A 209 17.63 15.50 24.72
CA GLU A 209 16.97 16.80 24.54
C GLU A 209 16.09 17.16 25.74
N ILE A 210 15.42 16.15 26.29
CA ILE A 210 14.63 16.28 27.50
C ILE A 210 15.51 16.68 28.70
N LEU A 211 16.64 16.01 28.92
CA LEU A 211 17.58 16.32 30.00
C LEU A 211 18.17 17.73 29.84
N ASP A 212 18.45 18.15 28.62
CA ASP A 212 18.90 19.52 28.32
C ASP A 212 17.83 20.56 28.67
N ARG A 213 16.54 20.26 28.41
CA ARG A 213 15.41 21.12 28.81
C ARG A 213 15.21 21.13 30.32
N ALA A 214 15.25 19.98 30.99
CA ALA A 214 15.11 19.87 32.44
C ALA A 214 16.23 20.59 33.20
N SER A 215 17.45 20.55 32.67
CA SER A 215 18.61 21.27 33.22
C SER A 215 18.49 22.79 33.12
N SER A 216 17.52 23.30 32.35
CA SER A 216 17.24 24.73 32.19
C SER A 216 16.16 25.29 33.13
N GLY A 217 15.47 24.44 33.92
CA GLY A 217 14.63 24.85 35.04
C GLY A 217 13.37 23.99 35.27
N ASP A 218 13.29 23.43 36.49
CA ASP A 218 12.08 23.08 37.26
C ASP A 218 11.20 21.85 36.92
N ASP A 219 11.73 20.76 36.35
CA ASP A 219 10.98 19.48 36.39
C ASP A 219 11.87 18.25 36.67
N GLN A 220 11.77 17.72 37.90
CA GLN A 220 12.44 16.49 38.34
C GLN A 220 11.68 15.21 37.95
N ASP A 221 10.46 15.34 37.42
CA ASP A 221 9.61 14.18 37.13
C ASP A 221 9.91 13.51 35.79
N ILE A 222 10.84 14.07 35.00
CA ILE A 222 11.04 13.66 33.60
C ILE A 222 11.86 12.36 33.41
N GLU A 223 12.76 12.02 34.34
CA GLU A 223 13.54 10.77 34.22
C GLU A 223 12.69 9.50 34.31
N SER A 224 11.45 9.57 34.84
CA SER A 224 10.52 8.43 34.89
C SER A 224 9.63 8.27 33.64
N ILE A 225 9.66 9.25 32.71
CA ILE A 225 8.64 9.45 31.67
C ILE A 225 8.74 8.47 30.49
N MET A 226 9.85 7.75 30.31
CA MET A 226 10.14 7.14 28.99
C MET A 226 10.75 5.73 29.02
N SER A 227 10.59 4.95 30.10
CA SER A 227 10.80 3.49 30.00
C SER A 227 9.58 2.84 29.36
N TYR A 228 9.78 2.02 28.33
CA TYR A 228 8.67 1.27 27.72
C TYR A 228 8.10 0.26 28.73
N PRO A 229 6.77 0.22 28.97
CA PRO A 229 6.18 -0.70 29.94
C PRO A 229 6.30 -2.16 29.47
N GLU A 230 7.10 -2.93 30.20
CA GLU A 230 7.40 -4.32 29.87
C GLU A 230 6.38 -5.28 30.47
N ARG A 231 6.10 -6.37 29.75
CA ARG A 231 5.09 -7.34 30.23
C ARG A 231 5.45 -7.96 31.58
N THR A 232 6.73 -8.02 31.92
CA THR A 232 7.21 -8.58 33.19
C THR A 232 6.93 -7.68 34.39
N GLU A 233 6.58 -6.41 34.17
CA GLU A 233 6.37 -5.41 35.22
C GLU A 233 4.92 -5.40 35.74
N PHE A 234 3.98 -5.97 34.98
CA PHE A 234 2.55 -5.90 35.25
C PHE A 234 1.90 -7.28 35.24
N GLU A 235 1.13 -7.59 36.30
CA GLU A 235 0.34 -8.83 36.36
C GLU A 235 -0.99 -8.71 35.59
N ASP A 236 -1.57 -7.51 35.56
CA ASP A 236 -2.83 -7.22 34.86
C ASP A 236 -2.57 -6.74 33.42
N PRO A 237 -3.08 -7.46 32.40
CA PRO A 237 -2.99 -7.02 31.02
C PRO A 237 -3.67 -5.67 30.73
N GLN A 238 -4.71 -5.29 31.48
CA GLN A 238 -5.38 -4.00 31.27
C GLN A 238 -4.49 -2.84 31.75
N GLU A 239 -3.93 -2.96 32.95
CA GLU A 239 -2.97 -2.00 33.50
C GLU A 239 -1.75 -1.83 32.57
N LEU A 240 -1.18 -2.94 32.07
CA LEU A 240 -0.10 -2.90 31.09
C LEU A 240 -0.48 -2.11 29.82
N GLN A 241 -1.69 -2.30 29.32
CA GLN A 241 -2.16 -1.61 28.12
C GLN A 241 -2.34 -0.11 28.37
N GLU A 242 -2.88 0.28 29.54
CA GLU A 242 -3.03 1.68 29.94
C GLU A 242 -1.68 2.38 30.07
N GLN A 243 -0.68 1.72 30.67
CA GLN A 243 0.67 2.28 30.76
C GLN A 243 1.32 2.44 29.38
N ARG A 244 1.10 1.49 28.47
CA ARG A 244 1.60 1.59 27.08
C ARG A 244 0.91 2.72 26.31
N HIS A 245 -0.36 2.95 26.54
CA HIS A 245 -1.09 4.09 25.99
C HIS A 245 -0.50 5.41 26.50
N GLU A 246 -0.31 5.54 27.81
CA GLU A 246 0.28 6.74 28.40
C GLU A 246 1.68 7.01 27.85
N TYR A 247 2.51 5.96 27.77
CA TYR A 247 3.83 6.02 27.18
C TYR A 247 3.84 6.58 25.75
N TRP A 248 3.00 6.02 24.87
CA TRP A 248 2.94 6.48 23.47
C TRP A 248 2.29 7.86 23.33
N ASN A 249 1.39 8.24 24.23
CA ASN A 249 0.85 9.59 24.28
C ASN A 249 1.97 10.60 24.56
N GLN A 250 2.76 10.36 25.61
CA GLN A 250 3.89 11.23 25.97
C GLN A 250 4.99 11.25 24.90
N PHE A 251 5.35 10.09 24.35
CA PHE A 251 6.38 9.99 23.30
C PHE A 251 6.09 10.91 22.11
N GLN A 252 4.81 11.07 21.75
CA GLN A 252 4.41 11.91 20.62
C GLN A 252 4.76 13.38 20.80
N GLU A 253 4.88 13.89 22.02
CA GLU A 253 5.22 15.30 22.29
C GLU A 253 6.67 15.63 21.92
N PHE A 254 7.55 14.63 21.95
CA PHE A 254 8.97 14.78 21.70
C PHE A 254 9.42 14.22 20.35
N PHE A 255 8.50 13.61 19.59
CA PHE A 255 8.84 13.03 18.30
C PHE A 255 9.32 14.10 17.31
N GLU A 256 10.54 13.92 16.80
CA GLU A 256 11.08 14.72 15.70
C GLU A 256 11.29 13.88 14.43
N PRO A 257 10.67 14.24 13.29
CA PRO A 257 10.77 13.50 12.02
C PRO A 257 12.22 13.41 11.52
N LYS A 258 13.02 14.44 11.81
CA LYS A 258 14.40 14.55 11.34
C LYS A 258 15.29 13.58 12.12
N LYS A 259 15.08 13.46 13.42
CA LYS A 259 15.77 12.49 14.27
C LYS A 259 15.41 11.06 13.88
N ALA A 260 14.13 10.78 13.66
CA ALA A 260 13.69 9.48 13.16
C ALA A 260 14.36 9.12 11.81
N MET A 261 14.51 10.08 10.88
CA MET A 261 15.28 9.84 9.66
C MET A 261 16.77 9.61 9.91
N GLU A 262 17.40 10.43 10.75
CA GLU A 262 18.84 10.36 11.05
C GLU A 262 19.22 8.98 11.61
N VAL A 263 18.37 8.40 12.46
CA VAL A 263 18.55 7.04 13.00
C VAL A 263 18.49 5.98 11.89
N VAL A 264 17.46 6.03 11.04
CA VAL A 264 17.34 5.09 9.90
C VAL A 264 18.54 5.20 8.96
N GLU A 265 18.97 6.42 8.64
CA GLU A 265 20.12 6.69 7.76
C GLU A 265 21.45 6.26 8.37
N SER A 266 21.61 6.39 9.69
CA SER A 266 22.82 5.99 10.41
C SER A 266 22.97 4.47 10.43
N ALA A 267 21.93 3.73 10.82
CA ALA A 267 21.93 2.27 10.76
C ALA A 267 22.14 1.76 9.32
N ALA A 268 21.48 2.37 8.34
CA ALA A 268 21.68 2.09 6.91
C ALA A 268 23.11 2.31 6.41
N LYS A 269 23.81 3.30 6.97
CA LYS A 269 25.21 3.59 6.60
C LYS A 269 26.15 2.49 7.08
N GLU A 270 25.83 1.86 8.20
CA GLU A 270 26.60 0.76 8.79
C GLU A 270 26.31 -0.58 8.11
N HIS A 271 25.02 -0.89 7.93
CA HIS A 271 24.56 -2.23 7.53
C HIS A 271 24.10 -2.37 6.08
N GLY A 272 24.05 -1.27 5.33
CA GLY A 272 23.65 -1.28 3.92
C GLY A 272 22.16 -1.09 3.71
N ARG A 273 21.59 -1.68 2.64
CA ARG A 273 20.19 -1.44 2.25
C ARG A 273 19.20 -2.11 3.19
N ILE A 274 18.07 -1.45 3.45
CA ILE A 274 16.97 -1.99 4.26
C ILE A 274 16.30 -3.16 3.52
N ASP A 275 16.18 -4.31 4.18
CA ASP A 275 15.39 -5.46 3.73
C ASP A 275 13.93 -5.30 4.19
N TRP A 276 13.74 -5.15 5.51
CA TRP A 276 12.47 -4.76 6.13
C TRP A 276 12.66 -3.74 7.24
N ILE A 277 11.60 -2.99 7.52
CA ILE A 277 11.55 -2.01 8.61
C ILE A 277 10.16 -1.94 9.21
N ALA A 278 10.13 -1.88 10.54
CA ALA A 278 8.93 -1.74 11.35
C ALA A 278 8.78 -0.30 11.84
N PHE A 279 7.54 0.20 11.86
CA PHE A 279 7.21 1.48 12.48
C PHE A 279 6.05 1.35 13.45
N ARG A 280 5.99 2.29 14.41
CA ARG A 280 4.79 2.61 15.17
C ARG A 280 4.19 3.90 14.62
N LEU A 281 2.88 3.86 14.38
CA LEU A 281 2.10 4.99 13.91
C LEU A 281 1.02 5.29 14.96
N PRO A 282 1.03 6.45 15.61
CA PRO A 282 -0.07 6.89 16.45
C PRO A 282 -1.37 7.00 15.66
N LEU A 283 -2.45 6.45 16.22
CA LEU A 283 -3.79 6.48 15.63
C LEU A 283 -4.66 7.57 16.24
N GLN A 284 -4.45 7.88 17.52
CA GLN A 284 -5.23 8.82 18.31
C GLN A 284 -4.41 9.38 19.46
N GLN A 285 -4.86 10.50 20.04
CA GLN A 285 -4.18 11.18 21.16
C GLN A 285 -4.12 10.34 22.44
N SER A 286 -4.90 9.25 22.55
CA SER A 286 -4.82 8.33 23.69
C SER A 286 -3.58 7.43 23.68
N GLY A 287 -2.69 7.55 22.69
CA GLY A 287 -1.47 6.73 22.60
C GLY A 287 -1.67 5.34 22.02
N GLU A 288 -2.84 5.05 21.45
CA GLU A 288 -2.99 3.84 20.64
C GLU A 288 -2.18 3.93 19.34
N THR A 289 -1.47 2.86 19.00
CA THR A 289 -0.59 2.82 17.82
C THR A 289 -0.91 1.63 16.91
N LEU A 290 -0.73 1.83 15.61
CA LEU A 290 -0.65 0.80 14.60
C LEU A 290 0.81 0.42 14.38
N HIS A 291 1.10 -0.89 14.38
CA HIS A 291 2.36 -1.38 13.87
C HIS A 291 2.33 -1.42 12.35
N LEU A 292 3.36 -0.89 11.69
CA LEU A 292 3.50 -0.92 10.25
C LEU A 292 4.70 -1.78 9.89
N HIS A 293 4.49 -2.80 9.06
CA HIS A 293 5.55 -3.65 8.54
C HIS A 293 5.77 -3.39 7.05
N LEU A 294 6.94 -2.85 6.71
CA LEU A 294 7.33 -2.53 5.34
C LEU A 294 8.51 -3.41 4.90
N GLU A 295 8.44 -3.94 3.68
CA GLU A 295 9.52 -4.74 3.11
C GLU A 295 10.00 -4.11 1.80
N PRO A 296 10.87 -3.09 1.85
CA PRO A 296 11.42 -2.50 0.65
C PRO A 296 12.37 -3.40 -0.12
N LYS A 297 12.80 -4.54 0.43
CA LYS A 297 13.62 -5.55 -0.24
C LYS A 297 14.80 -4.95 -1.00
N LYS A 298 15.46 -3.95 -0.38
CA LYS A 298 16.66 -3.29 -0.91
C LYS A 298 16.41 -2.53 -2.23
N GLN A 299 15.16 -2.32 -2.66
CA GLN A 299 14.83 -1.70 -3.94
C GLN A 299 15.07 -0.18 -3.93
N TYR A 300 14.96 0.45 -2.77
CA TYR A 300 15.04 1.90 -2.61
C TYR A 300 16.34 2.33 -1.93
N PRO A 301 16.96 3.46 -2.34
CA PRO A 301 18.00 4.08 -1.53
C PRO A 301 17.44 4.46 -0.14
N ASN A 302 18.12 4.05 0.93
CA ASN A 302 17.60 4.18 2.31
C ASN A 302 17.23 5.62 2.68
N GLY A 303 18.07 6.61 2.35
CA GLY A 303 17.75 8.02 2.62
C GLY A 303 16.54 8.52 1.82
N THR A 304 16.35 8.05 0.58
CA THR A 304 15.15 8.38 -0.21
C THR A 304 13.90 7.73 0.40
N PHE A 305 14.01 6.47 0.84
CA PHE A 305 12.93 5.77 1.52
C PHE A 305 12.54 6.49 2.82
N ALA A 306 13.51 6.73 3.71
CA ALA A 306 13.29 7.42 4.99
C ALA A 306 12.71 8.83 4.79
N TYR A 307 13.27 9.61 3.86
CA TYR A 307 12.76 10.94 3.53
C TYR A 307 11.31 10.92 3.01
N ASN A 308 11.02 10.03 2.05
CA ASN A 308 9.69 9.95 1.45
C ASN A 308 8.65 9.42 2.44
N PHE A 309 9.03 8.47 3.31
CA PHE A 309 8.07 7.89 4.25
C PHE A 309 7.90 8.79 5.47
N ILE A 310 8.98 9.08 6.20
CA ILE A 310 8.92 9.80 7.48
C ILE A 310 8.66 11.30 7.25
N LYS A 311 9.54 11.97 6.52
CA LYS A 311 9.50 13.45 6.43
C LYS A 311 8.38 13.95 5.55
N ARG A 312 8.21 13.37 4.36
CA ARG A 312 7.07 13.75 3.50
C ARG A 312 5.77 13.28 4.10
N GLY A 313 5.74 12.13 4.77
CA GLY A 313 4.50 11.66 5.39
C GLY A 313 3.97 12.59 6.48
N GLN A 314 4.83 13.11 7.35
CA GLN A 314 4.43 14.15 8.29
C GLN A 314 3.98 15.44 7.58
N LYS A 315 4.76 15.90 6.60
CA LYS A 315 4.57 17.21 5.98
C LYS A 315 3.37 17.28 5.00
N HIS A 316 3.13 16.21 4.26
CA HIS A 316 2.18 16.14 3.15
C HIS A 316 1.06 15.13 3.40
N GLY A 317 1.25 14.20 4.33
CA GLY A 317 0.30 13.12 4.58
C GLY A 317 0.58 11.97 3.62
N LEU A 318 0.06 10.79 3.94
CA LEU A 318 0.24 9.58 3.13
C LEU A 318 -1.07 8.84 3.00
N ARG A 319 -1.19 8.08 1.92
CA ARG A 319 -2.15 7.01 1.81
C ARG A 319 -1.40 5.70 1.86
N LEU A 320 -1.64 4.92 2.91
CA LEU A 320 -1.11 3.58 3.04
C LEU A 320 -2.12 2.58 2.52
N VAL A 321 -1.68 1.66 1.67
CA VAL A 321 -2.48 0.52 1.26
C VAL A 321 -1.84 -0.72 1.86
N GLY A 322 -2.60 -1.50 2.62
CA GLY A 322 -2.05 -2.64 3.34
C GLY A 322 -3.07 -3.68 3.74
N THR A 323 -2.58 -4.82 4.19
CA THR A 323 -3.42 -5.88 4.77
C THR A 323 -3.24 -5.94 6.28
N LEU A 324 -4.34 -6.00 7.03
CA LEU A 324 -4.28 -6.13 8.48
C LEU A 324 -3.86 -7.54 8.94
N LYS A 325 -3.20 -7.60 10.09
CA LYS A 325 -2.89 -8.81 10.87
C LYS A 325 -3.42 -8.68 12.29
N SER A 326 -3.38 -9.78 13.04
CA SER A 326 -3.74 -9.89 14.46
C SER A 326 -2.95 -8.92 15.35
N GLU A 327 -3.65 -8.23 16.25
CA GLU A 327 -3.18 -6.98 16.93
C GLU A 327 -3.02 -5.86 15.89
N PRO A 328 -3.27 -4.57 16.14
CA PRO A 328 -3.24 -3.60 15.03
C PRO A 328 -1.82 -3.56 14.42
N ASP A 329 -1.62 -4.33 13.36
CA ASP A 329 -0.43 -4.50 12.55
C ASP A 329 -0.87 -4.52 11.08
N MET A 330 -0.20 -3.75 10.26
CA MET A 330 -0.46 -3.66 8.84
C MET A 330 0.79 -4.03 8.06
N ASN A 331 0.67 -5.06 7.21
CA ASN A 331 1.61 -5.22 6.11
C ASN A 331 1.32 -4.14 5.08
N VAL A 332 2.25 -3.19 4.93
CA VAL A 332 2.11 -2.15 3.92
C VAL A 332 2.49 -2.73 2.57
N LEU A 333 1.58 -2.62 1.60
CA LEU A 333 1.76 -3.02 0.21
C LEU A 333 2.22 -1.85 -0.65
N ALA A 334 1.67 -0.66 -0.41
CA ALA A 334 2.04 0.53 -1.17
C ALA A 334 1.83 1.80 -0.35
N VAL A 335 2.58 2.85 -0.72
CA VAL A 335 2.50 4.19 -0.11
C VAL A 335 2.38 5.23 -1.21
N TYR A 336 1.40 6.12 -1.05
CA TYR A 336 1.16 7.27 -1.92
C TYR A 336 1.26 8.55 -1.09
N GLU A 337 1.70 9.63 -1.73
CA GLU A 337 1.52 10.97 -1.16
C GLU A 337 0.07 11.42 -1.34
N ARG A 338 -0.46 12.20 -0.39
CA ARG A 338 -1.81 12.77 -0.46
C ARG A 338 -1.81 14.20 -1.01
#